data_AF-A0A530AHK9-F1
#
_entry.id   AF-A0A530AHK9-F1
#
_cell.length_a   1.000
_cell.length_b   1.000
_cell.length_c   1.000
_cell.angle_alpha   90.00
_cell.angle_beta   90.00
_cell.angle_gamma   90.00
#
_symmetry.space_group_name_H-M   'P 1'
#
loop_
_entity.id
_entity.type
_entity.pdbx_description
1 polymer ?
#
loop_
_entity_poly.entity_id
_entity_poly.type
_entity_poly.pdbx_seq_one_letter_code
_entity_poly.pdbx_strand_id
1 'polypeptide(L)'
;MRLSKLSIRNFRNFQSIDIPLSGNVVLLGQNRVGKSNLLFAIQLILDPTLPDSARQLKLTDFWDGGPADFSAPIEVHLELSDFATDMALTAILTDFRASHDPP
;
A
#
# COMPACT_ATOMS: atom_id res chain seq x y z
N MET A 1 13.72 3.64 11.38
CA MET A 1 12.43 3.57 10.69
C MET A 1 12.54 2.62 9.51
N ARG A 2 11.56 1.73 9.30
CA ARG A 2 11.48 0.82 8.15
C ARG A 2 10.03 0.54 7.76
N LEU A 3 9.82 0.04 6.54
CA LEU A 3 8.53 -0.55 6.14
C LEU A 3 8.37 -1.93 6.80
N SER A 4 7.23 -2.19 7.43
CA SER A 4 6.96 -3.46 8.13
C SER A 4 5.89 -4.33 7.48
N LYS A 5 4.93 -3.72 6.78
CA LYS A 5 3.85 -4.46 6.12
C LYS A 5 3.26 -3.63 4.99
N LEU A 6 2.92 -4.29 3.89
CA LEU A 6 2.09 -3.76 2.82
C LEU A 6 0.78 -4.56 2.77
N SER A 7 -0.36 -3.87 2.80
CA SER A 7 -1.68 -4.45 2.56
C SER A 7 -2.32 -3.76 1.36
N ILE A 8 -2.89 -4.52 0.45
CA ILE A 8 -3.62 -4.00 -0.72
C ILE A 8 -4.98 -4.70 -0.77
N ARG A 9 -6.05 -3.94 -0.99
CA ARG A 9 -7.40 -4.44 -1.20
C ARG A 9 -8.03 -3.81 -2.44
N ASN A 10 -8.75 -4.64 -3.20
CA ASN A 10 -9.56 -4.23 -4.34
C ASN A 10 -8.81 -3.45 -5.45
N PHE A 11 -7.53 -3.78 -5.68
CA PHE A 11 -6.66 -3.03 -6.60
C PHE A 11 -6.16 -3.87 -7.77
N ARG A 12 -6.61 -3.58 -8.99
CA ARG A 12 -6.21 -4.20 -10.25
C ARG A 12 -6.28 -5.73 -10.18
N ASN A 13 -5.14 -6.42 -10.18
CA ASN A 13 -5.12 -7.88 -10.11
C ASN A 13 -5.17 -8.43 -8.66
N PHE A 14 -5.28 -7.56 -7.65
CA PHE A 14 -5.29 -7.94 -6.24
C PHE A 14 -6.70 -7.76 -5.64
N GLN A 15 -7.37 -8.87 -5.36
CA GLN A 15 -8.55 -8.85 -4.49
C GLN A 15 -8.15 -8.38 -3.08
N SER A 16 -7.17 -9.08 -2.49
CA SER A 16 -6.57 -8.76 -1.21
C SER A 16 -5.21 -9.43 -1.12
N ILE A 17 -4.21 -8.72 -0.59
CA ILE A 17 -2.89 -9.29 -0.29
C ILE A 17 -2.28 -8.57 0.91
N ASP A 18 -1.66 -9.34 1.81
CA ASP A 18 -0.91 -8.85 2.96
C ASP A 18 0.51 -9.40 2.89
N ILE A 19 1.50 -8.50 2.88
CA ILE A 19 2.91 -8.84 2.70
C ILE A 19 3.70 -8.26 3.88
N PRO A 20 4.27 -9.11 4.76
CA PRO A 20 5.24 -8.64 5.74
C PRO A 20 6.51 -8.18 5.02
N LEU A 21 7.00 -6.99 5.39
CA LEU A 21 8.21 -6.40 4.84
C LEU A 21 9.29 -6.38 5.92
N SER A 22 10.47 -6.88 5.59
CA SER A 22 11.61 -6.87 6.48
C SER A 22 12.91 -6.89 5.69
N GLY A 23 13.85 -6.03 6.04
CA GLY A 23 15.15 -5.98 5.38
C GLY A 23 15.03 -5.77 3.86
N ASN A 24 15.78 -6.55 3.09
CA ASN A 24 15.77 -6.49 1.63
C ASN A 24 14.70 -7.45 1.07
N VAL A 25 13.75 -6.91 0.31
CA VAL A 25 12.66 -7.68 -0.29
C VAL A 25 12.96 -7.92 -1.77
N VAL A 26 12.86 -9.18 -2.21
CA VAL A 26 13.02 -9.57 -3.62
C VAL A 26 11.68 -10.04 -4.16
N LEU A 27 11.19 -9.37 -5.20
CA LEU A 27 9.92 -9.68 -5.85
C LEU A 27 10.13 -10.59 -7.07
N LEU A 28 9.73 -11.86 -6.95
CA LEU A 28 9.84 -12.87 -8.01
C LEU A 28 8.46 -13.26 -8.56
N GLY A 29 8.43 -13.70 -9.82
CA GLY A 29 7.20 -14.20 -10.46
C GLY A 29 7.20 -14.01 -11.96
N GLN A 30 6.24 -14.62 -12.65
CA GLN A 30 6.09 -14.48 -14.10
C GLN A 30 5.68 -13.06 -14.50
N ASN A 31 5.87 -12.71 -15.77
CA ASN A 31 5.39 -11.43 -16.30
C ASN A 31 3.86 -11.36 -16.21
N ARG A 32 3.34 -10.16 -15.95
CA ARG A 32 1.90 -9.86 -15.81
C ARG A 32 1.18 -10.45 -14.59
N VAL A 33 1.89 -11.10 -13.67
CA VAL A 33 1.30 -11.62 -12.40
C VAL A 33 0.97 -10.53 -11.37
N GLY A 34 1.20 -9.25 -11.68
CA GLY A 34 0.92 -8.12 -10.78
C GLY A 34 2.13 -7.47 -10.10
N LYS A 35 3.36 -7.90 -10.41
CA LYS A 35 4.58 -7.30 -9.83
C LYS A 35 4.66 -5.78 -9.98
N SER A 36 4.39 -5.27 -11.18
CA SER A 36 4.37 -3.82 -11.44
C SER A 36 3.23 -3.10 -10.71
N ASN A 37 2.08 -3.76 -10.53
CA ASN A 37 0.95 -3.20 -9.79
C ASN A 37 1.26 -3.11 -8.28
N LEU A 38 1.98 -4.09 -7.73
CA LEU A 38 2.45 -4.05 -6.34
C LEU A 38 3.43 -2.89 -6.11
N LEU A 39 4.41 -2.71 -7.00
CA LEU A 39 5.33 -1.58 -6.92
C LEU A 39 4.59 -0.24 -7.08
N PHE A 40 3.63 -0.17 -8.00
CA PHE A 40 2.83 1.03 -8.21
C PHE A 40 1.96 1.38 -6.98
N ALA A 41 1.41 0.39 -6.27
CA ALA A 41 0.70 0.62 -5.01
C ALA A 41 1.60 1.30 -3.97
N ILE A 42 2.87 0.88 -3.86
CA ILE A 42 3.85 1.53 -2.97
C ILE A 42 4.14 2.97 -3.44
N GLN A 43 4.30 3.18 -4.75
CA GLN A 43 4.56 4.50 -5.33
C GLN A 43 3.42 5.49 -5.07
N LEU A 44 2.15 5.04 -5.11
CA LEU A 44 1.00 5.91 -4.81
C LEU A 44 1.12 6.60 -3.44
N ILE A 45 1.74 5.92 -2.45
CA ILE A 45 1.95 6.43 -1.10
C ILE A 45 3.27 7.20 -0.98
N LEU A 46 4.38 6.61 -1.45
CA LEU A 46 5.72 7.09 -1.10
C LEU A 46 6.42 7.94 -2.15
N ASP A 47 5.98 7.91 -3.41
CA ASP A 47 6.69 8.59 -4.49
C ASP A 47 6.13 10.01 -4.65
N PRO A 48 6.82 11.07 -4.19
CA PRO A 48 6.36 12.45 -4.33
C PRO A 48 6.42 12.95 -5.79
N THR A 49 7.17 12.28 -6.65
CA THR A 49 7.35 12.66 -8.07
C THR A 49 6.27 12.10 -8.98
N LEU A 50 5.43 11.19 -8.46
CA LEU A 50 4.34 10.61 -9.20
C LEU A 50 3.32 11.69 -9.61
N PRO A 51 3.01 11.85 -10.91
CA PRO A 51 2.11 12.90 -11.38
C PRO A 51 0.68 12.68 -10.85
N ASP A 52 -0.05 13.77 -10.66
CA ASP A 52 -1.41 13.73 -10.12
C ASP A 52 -2.36 12.88 -10.97
N SER A 53 -2.19 12.89 -12.29
CA SER A 53 -2.97 12.05 -13.21
C SER A 53 -2.76 10.55 -12.99
N ALA A 54 -1.62 10.14 -12.43
CA ALA A 54 -1.37 8.76 -12.03
C ALA A 54 -1.87 8.45 -10.61
N ARG A 55 -2.01 9.45 -9.73
CA ARG A 55 -2.67 9.28 -8.42
C ARG A 55 -4.19 9.21 -8.50
N GLN A 56 -4.77 9.79 -9.55
CA GLN A 56 -6.20 9.68 -9.83
C GLN A 56 -6.54 8.27 -10.34
N LEU A 57 -6.95 7.41 -9.43
CA LEU A 57 -7.40 6.05 -9.74
C LEU A 57 -8.66 6.07 -10.61
N LYS A 58 -8.73 5.13 -11.54
CA LYS A 58 -9.83 4.97 -12.50
C LYS A 58 -10.67 3.75 -12.15
N LEU A 59 -11.84 3.62 -12.78
CA LEU A 59 -12.66 2.41 -12.66
C LEU A 59 -11.90 1.14 -13.07
N THR A 60 -10.93 1.25 -13.98
CA THR A 60 -10.06 0.15 -14.39
C THR A 60 -9.00 -0.25 -13.36
N ASP A 61 -8.84 0.52 -12.28
CA ASP A 61 -7.93 0.20 -11.18
C ASP A 61 -8.61 -0.65 -10.10
N PHE A 62 -9.93 -0.85 -10.16
CA PHE A 62 -10.63 -1.78 -9.28
C PHE A 62 -10.27 -3.22 -9.61
N TRP A 63 -10.42 -4.12 -8.65
CA TRP A 63 -10.29 -5.53 -8.93
C TRP A 63 -11.47 -6.04 -9.76
N ASP A 64 -11.17 -6.68 -10.88
CA ASP A 64 -12.18 -7.14 -11.85
C ASP A 64 -13.21 -8.12 -11.27
N GLY A 65 -12.87 -8.82 -10.17
CA GLY A 65 -13.80 -9.73 -9.49
C GLY A 65 -14.69 -9.07 -8.44
N GLY A 66 -14.61 -7.74 -8.28
CA GLY A 66 -15.37 -6.97 -7.30
C GLY A 66 -16.83 -6.72 -7.70
N PRO A 67 -17.64 -6.13 -6.81
CA PRO A 67 -19.01 -5.70 -7.11
C PRO A 67 -19.07 -4.72 -8.29
N ALA A 68 -20.05 -4.90 -9.19
CA ALA A 68 -20.20 -4.05 -10.38
C ALA A 68 -20.60 -2.59 -10.09
N ASP A 69 -20.98 -2.30 -8.84
CA ASP A 69 -21.34 -0.96 -8.38
C ASP A 69 -20.15 -0.16 -7.85
N PHE A 70 -18.94 -0.74 -7.82
CA PHE A 70 -17.71 -0.11 -7.32
C PHE A 70 -17.85 0.45 -5.90
N SER A 71 -18.72 -0.16 -5.09
CA SER A 71 -19.05 0.29 -3.73
C SER A 71 -17.91 0.10 -2.72
N ALA A 72 -17.08 -0.92 -2.92
CA ALA A 72 -15.91 -1.18 -2.07
C ALA A 72 -14.75 -0.26 -2.46
N PRO A 73 -14.07 0.40 -1.51
CA PRO A 73 -12.93 1.26 -1.83
C PRO A 73 -11.72 0.46 -2.35
N ILE A 74 -10.83 1.14 -3.06
CA ILE A 74 -9.46 0.67 -3.29
C ILE A 74 -8.63 1.11 -2.08
N GLU A 75 -7.93 0.17 -1.45
CA GLU A 75 -7.14 0.46 -0.25
C GLU A 75 -5.71 -0.03 -0.42
N VAL A 76 -4.75 0.84 -0.08
CA VAL A 76 -3.34 0.51 0.02
C VAL A 76 -2.85 1.02 1.37
N HIS A 77 -2.42 0.11 2.23
CA HIS A 77 -1.86 0.43 3.55
C HIS A 77 -0.40 0.06 3.58
N LEU A 78 0.42 0.99 4.07
CA LEU A 78 1.84 0.77 4.28
C LEU A 78 2.19 1.10 5.71
N GLU A 79 2.67 0.10 6.44
CA GLU A 79 3.03 0.24 7.85
C GLU A 79 4.51 0.58 8.00
N LEU A 80 4.77 1.50 8.94
CA LEU A 80 6.11 1.91 9.36
C LEU A 80 6.39 1.38 10.75
N SER A 81 7.62 0.93 10.98
CA SER A 81 8.11 0.45 12.27
C SER A 81 9.49 1.02 12.59
N ASP A 82 9.98 0.77 13.80
CA ASP A 82 11.33 1.14 14.28
C ASP A 82 11.64 2.64 14.20
N PHE A 83 10.66 3.51 14.49
CA PHE A 83 10.86 4.97 14.52
C PHE A 83 10.83 5.56 15.94
N ALA A 84 10.43 4.78 16.95
CA ALA A 84 10.26 5.26 18.34
C ALA A 84 11.55 5.71 19.04
N THR A 85 12.73 5.31 18.52
CA THR A 85 14.03 5.74 19.06
C THR A 85 14.41 7.15 18.63
N ASP A 86 13.69 7.74 17.68
CA ASP A 86 13.91 9.10 17.19
C ASP A 86 12.73 9.98 17.65
N MET A 87 13.00 10.93 18.55
CA MET A 87 11.96 11.81 19.10
C MET A 87 11.31 12.71 18.04
N ALA A 88 12.06 13.12 17.00
CA ALA A 88 11.51 13.97 15.94
C ALA A 88 10.53 13.18 15.07
N LEU A 89 10.92 11.97 14.64
CA LEU A 89 10.02 11.07 13.91
C LEU A 89 8.81 10.67 14.76
N THR A 90 9.04 10.42 16.05
CA THR A 90 7.97 10.09 16.99
C THR A 90 6.97 11.23 17.11
N ALA A 91 7.43 12.47 17.25
CA ALA A 91 6.54 13.64 17.32
C ALA A 91 5.71 13.80 16.03
N ILE A 92 6.34 13.69 14.86
CA ILE A 92 5.66 13.81 13.55
C ILE A 92 4.61 12.71 13.35
N LEU A 93 4.92 11.47 13.76
CA LEU A 93 4.08 10.30 13.48
C LEU A 93 3.09 9.98 14.61
N THR A 94 3.03 10.78 15.69
CA THR A 94 2.19 10.47 16.86
C THR A 94 0.71 10.38 16.52
N ASP A 95 0.21 11.25 15.65
CA ASP A 95 -1.21 11.27 15.26
C ASP A 95 -1.59 10.19 14.24
N PHE A 96 -0.60 9.47 13.69
CA PHE A 96 -0.77 8.47 12.63
C PHE A 96 -0.52 7.03 13.10
N ARG A 97 -0.52 6.80 14.42
CA ARG A 97 -0.34 5.46 14.99
C ARG A 97 -1.61 4.65 14.77
N ALA A 98 -1.47 3.48 14.13
CA ALA A 98 -2.54 2.51 14.05
C ALA A 98 -2.97 2.11 15.47
N SER A 99 -4.29 1.97 15.70
CA SER A 99 -4.77 1.33 16.92
C SER A 99 -4.20 -0.09 16.99
N HIS A 100 -3.89 -0.57 18.20
CA HIS A 100 -3.38 -1.93 18.40
C HIS A 100 -4.35 -3.02 17.87
N ASP A 101 -5.60 -2.64 17.59
CA ASP A 101 -6.63 -3.43 16.93
C ASP A 101 -7.48 -2.46 16.07
N PRO A 102 -7.30 -2.39 14.74
CA PRO A 102 -8.19 -1.63 13.88
C PRO A 102 -9.51 -2.42 13.67
N PRO A 103 -10.67 -1.74 13.59
CA PRO A 103 -11.97 -2.40 13.39
C PRO A 103 -12.08 -3.13 12.04
#